data_AF-A0A356T206-F1
#
_entry.id   AF-A0A356T206-F1
#
_cell.length_a   1.000
_cell.length_b   1.000
_cell.length_c   1.000
_cell.angle_alpha   90.00
_cell.angle_beta   90.00
_cell.angle_gamma   90.00
#
_symmetry.space_group_name_H-M   'P 1'
#
loop_
_entity.id
_entity.type
_entity.pdbx_description
1 polymer ?
#
loop_
_entity_poly.entity_id
_entity_poly.type
_entity_poly.pdbx_seq_one_letter_code
_entity_poly.pdbx_strand_id
1 'polypeptide(L)'
;HVPALRGARRVATALGRHAELPALYDAELAVTRDPGEKARLLHAKGRVLERRLADPAAALAVYREGLAHAPGDVVLLKALERGYRRDESWPALADTYARLADAVDDPPLRAAWTALRAHLTEAKLGDAAQAAVLYENALATDPHASDALAHVKRLGASQRRWPQLVAALRTEHELCRDKDARQSILCAIARVQERALGDAPAAIQTLE
;
A
#
# COMPACT_ATOMS: atom_id res chain seq x y z
N HIS A 1 2.81 38.88 -8.55
CA HIS A 1 3.45 38.63 -7.24
C HIS A 1 2.70 37.55 -6.48
N VAL A 2 3.40 36.57 -5.89
CA VAL A 2 2.80 35.41 -5.17
C VAL A 2 1.80 35.83 -4.06
N PRO A 3 2.06 36.87 -3.24
CA PRO A 3 1.08 37.32 -2.24
C PRO A 3 -0.27 37.74 -2.83
N ALA A 4 -0.26 38.37 -4.01
CA ALA A 4 -1.50 38.78 -4.69
C ALA A 4 -2.31 37.57 -5.17
N LEU A 5 -1.64 36.53 -5.70
CA LEU A 5 -2.29 35.29 -6.13
C LEU A 5 -2.93 34.54 -4.94
N ARG A 6 -2.22 34.48 -3.80
CA ARG A 6 -2.76 33.90 -2.57
C ARG A 6 -3.96 34.69 -2.03
N GLY A 7 -3.89 36.02 -2.10
CA GLY A 7 -5.02 36.90 -1.76
C GLY A 7 -6.24 36.64 -2.66
N ALA A 8 -6.03 36.62 -3.99
CA ALA A 8 -7.07 36.32 -4.96
C ALA A 8 -7.72 34.95 -4.73
N ARG A 9 -6.92 33.90 -4.44
CA ARG A 9 -7.45 32.57 -4.11
C ARG A 9 -8.32 32.57 -2.86
N ARG A 10 -7.93 33.29 -1.81
CA ARG A 10 -8.72 33.40 -0.57
C ARG A 10 -10.07 34.07 -0.85
N VAL A 11 -10.07 35.18 -1.58
CA VAL A 11 -11.29 35.90 -1.96
C VAL A 11 -12.18 35.05 -2.87
N ALA A 12 -11.63 34.43 -3.91
CA ALA A 12 -12.37 33.55 -4.81
C ALA A 12 -12.98 32.35 -4.05
N THR A 13 -12.27 31.80 -3.06
CA THR A 13 -12.80 30.74 -2.19
C THR A 13 -13.95 31.24 -1.33
N ALA A 14 -13.83 32.42 -0.72
CA ALA A 14 -14.87 33.01 0.12
C ALA A 14 -16.13 33.37 -0.68
N LEU A 15 -15.96 33.79 -1.94
CA LEU A 15 -17.06 34.11 -2.87
C LEU A 15 -17.67 32.87 -3.55
N GLY A 16 -17.19 31.66 -3.26
CA GLY A 16 -17.65 30.43 -3.90
C GLY A 16 -17.29 30.31 -5.38
N ARG A 17 -16.40 31.18 -5.90
CA ARG A 17 -15.93 31.21 -7.29
C ARG A 17 -14.88 30.14 -7.53
N HIS A 18 -15.27 28.88 -7.34
CA HIS A 18 -14.36 27.75 -7.41
C HIS A 18 -13.81 27.50 -8.82
N ALA A 19 -14.54 27.91 -9.86
CA ALA A 19 -14.12 27.76 -11.26
C ALA A 19 -12.87 28.58 -11.61
N GLU A 20 -12.60 29.68 -10.89
CA GLU A 20 -11.43 30.54 -11.12
C GLU A 20 -10.17 30.02 -10.41
N LEU A 21 -10.34 29.16 -9.40
CA LEU A 21 -9.24 28.69 -8.56
C LEU A 21 -8.15 27.92 -9.33
N PRO A 22 -8.46 27.00 -10.27
CA PRO A 22 -7.42 26.30 -11.04
C PRO A 22 -6.47 27.26 -11.77
N ALA A 23 -7.00 28.30 -12.42
CA ALA A 23 -6.18 29.28 -13.13
C ALA A 23 -5.28 30.09 -12.16
N LEU A 24 -5.77 30.40 -10.96
CA LEU A 24 -4.97 31.05 -9.92
C LEU A 24 -3.86 30.14 -9.37
N TYR A 25 -4.12 28.83 -9.24
CA TYR A 25 -3.07 27.86 -8.92
C TYR A 25 -2.02 27.77 -10.04
N ASP A 26 -2.44 27.78 -11.30
CA ASP A 26 -1.52 27.71 -12.46
C ASP A 26 -0.62 28.95 -12.53
N ALA A 27 -1.18 30.12 -12.28
CA ALA A 27 -0.39 31.35 -12.18
C ALA A 27 0.63 31.31 -11.02
N GLU A 28 0.29 30.71 -9.88
CA GLU A 28 1.21 30.56 -8.74
C GLU A 28 2.28 29.50 -9.02
N LEU A 29 1.92 28.39 -9.67
CA LEU A 29 2.83 27.33 -10.08
C LEU A 29 3.89 27.84 -11.06
N ALA A 30 3.51 28.69 -12.02
CA ALA A 30 4.41 29.27 -13.01
C ALA A 30 5.55 30.10 -12.40
N VAL A 31 5.31 30.72 -11.23
CA VAL A 31 6.30 31.54 -10.52
C VAL A 31 6.95 30.81 -9.34
N THR A 32 6.51 29.61 -9.02
CA THR A 32 7.06 28.78 -7.92
C THR A 32 8.23 27.96 -8.44
N ARG A 33 9.35 27.95 -7.71
CA ARG A 33 10.57 27.22 -8.10
C ARG A 33 10.78 25.96 -7.27
N ASP A 34 10.45 26.00 -5.99
CA ASP A 34 10.64 24.88 -5.06
C ASP A 34 9.74 23.68 -5.45
N PRO A 35 10.31 22.49 -5.68
CA PRO A 35 9.54 21.30 -6.04
C PRO A 35 8.52 20.88 -4.97
N GLY A 36 8.85 21.03 -3.69
CA GLY A 36 7.94 20.67 -2.59
C GLY A 36 6.72 21.60 -2.54
N GLU A 37 6.92 22.90 -2.70
CA GLU A 37 5.84 23.88 -2.82
C GLU A 37 5.00 23.64 -4.09
N LYS A 38 5.62 23.28 -5.22
CA LYS A 38 4.87 22.87 -6.43
C LYS A 38 3.97 21.66 -6.15
N ALA A 39 4.49 20.61 -5.51
CA ALA A 39 3.71 19.44 -5.14
C ALA A 39 2.52 19.79 -4.22
N ARG A 40 2.75 20.66 -3.22
CA ARG A 40 1.69 21.16 -2.32
C ARG A 40 0.61 21.95 -3.07
N LEU A 41 1.01 22.83 -3.99
CA LEU A 41 0.09 23.61 -4.82
C LEU A 41 -0.73 22.72 -5.76
N LEU A 42 -0.08 21.73 -6.40
CA LEU A 42 -0.74 20.75 -7.26
C LEU A 42 -1.73 19.89 -6.47
N HIS A 43 -1.36 19.40 -5.29
CA HIS A 43 -2.31 18.71 -4.41
C HIS A 43 -3.52 19.60 -4.05
N ALA A 44 -3.29 20.88 -3.74
CA ALA A 44 -4.36 21.81 -3.43
C ALA A 44 -5.27 22.11 -4.64
N LYS A 45 -4.69 22.24 -5.84
CA LYS A 45 -5.42 22.37 -7.11
C LYS A 45 -6.27 21.13 -7.39
N GLY A 46 -5.68 19.93 -7.31
CA GLY A 46 -6.36 18.66 -7.50
C GLY A 46 -7.55 18.49 -6.55
N ARG A 47 -7.40 18.88 -5.28
CA ARG A 47 -8.50 18.84 -4.31
C ARG A 47 -9.68 19.75 -4.67
N VAL A 48 -9.42 20.91 -5.27
CA VAL A 48 -10.48 21.80 -5.75
C VAL A 48 -11.20 21.19 -6.93
N LEU A 49 -10.45 20.63 -7.90
CA LEU A 49 -11.02 19.93 -9.05
C LEU A 49 -11.93 18.77 -8.60
N GLU A 50 -11.42 17.93 -7.71
CA GLU A 50 -12.13 16.74 -7.20
C GLU A 50 -13.39 17.10 -6.41
N ARG A 51 -13.28 18.02 -5.43
CA ARG A 51 -14.35 18.24 -4.43
C ARG A 51 -15.28 19.41 -4.73
N ARG A 52 -14.82 20.42 -5.47
CA ARG A 52 -15.59 21.64 -5.72
C ARG A 52 -16.10 21.72 -7.14
N LEU A 53 -15.34 21.20 -8.10
CA LEU A 53 -15.68 21.22 -9.52
C LEU A 53 -16.22 19.87 -10.02
N ALA A 54 -16.28 18.87 -9.13
CA ALA A 54 -16.74 17.51 -9.45
C ALA A 54 -16.03 16.92 -10.68
N ASP A 55 -14.76 17.26 -10.87
CA ASP A 55 -13.90 16.76 -11.94
C ASP A 55 -12.76 15.90 -11.37
N PRO A 56 -13.07 14.66 -10.99
CA PRO A 56 -12.09 13.75 -10.43
C PRO A 56 -11.03 13.29 -11.44
N ALA A 57 -11.32 13.34 -12.74
CA ALA A 57 -10.39 12.95 -13.79
C ALA A 57 -9.28 14.00 -13.95
N ALA A 58 -9.64 15.28 -14.01
CA ALA A 58 -8.67 16.38 -14.00
C ALA A 58 -7.87 16.41 -12.69
N ALA A 59 -8.51 16.14 -11.55
CA ALA A 59 -7.81 16.03 -10.27
C ALA A 59 -6.72 14.95 -10.28
N LEU A 60 -7.02 13.77 -10.84
CA LEU A 60 -6.06 12.67 -10.95
C LEU A 60 -4.84 13.04 -11.81
N ALA A 61 -5.06 13.74 -12.93
CA ALA A 61 -3.96 14.24 -13.77
C ALA A 61 -3.05 15.22 -13.01
N VAL A 62 -3.65 16.15 -12.26
CA VAL A 62 -2.92 17.13 -11.44
C VAL A 62 -2.15 16.45 -10.30
N TYR A 63 -2.72 15.43 -9.65
CA TYR A 63 -2.00 14.67 -8.61
C TYR A 63 -0.78 13.93 -9.17
N ARG A 64 -0.86 13.38 -10.39
CA ARG A 64 0.28 12.74 -11.07
C ARG A 64 1.39 13.75 -11.37
N GLU A 65 1.02 14.94 -11.85
CA GLU A 65 1.97 16.04 -12.06
C GLU A 65 2.66 16.43 -10.75
N GLY A 66 1.90 16.54 -9.66
CA GLY A 66 2.47 16.79 -8.32
C GLY A 66 3.50 15.74 -7.92
N LEU A 67 3.22 14.47 -8.19
CA LEU A 67 4.11 13.36 -7.85
C LEU A 67 5.43 13.40 -8.65
N ALA A 68 5.43 13.98 -9.86
CA ALA A 68 6.67 14.17 -10.62
C ALA A 68 7.63 15.15 -9.94
N HIS A 69 7.12 16.06 -9.10
CA HIS A 69 7.94 17.00 -8.31
C HIS A 69 8.35 16.45 -6.94
N ALA A 70 7.51 15.57 -6.35
CA ALA A 70 7.78 14.94 -5.06
C ALA A 70 7.35 13.46 -5.09
N PRO A 71 8.20 12.54 -5.59
CA PRO A 71 7.82 11.14 -5.82
C PRO A 71 7.39 10.35 -4.57
N GLY A 72 7.90 10.74 -3.39
CA GLY A 72 7.58 10.12 -2.10
C GLY A 72 6.53 10.88 -1.28
N ASP A 73 5.84 11.88 -1.86
CA ASP A 73 4.81 12.61 -1.11
C ASP A 73 3.60 11.72 -0.83
N VAL A 74 3.51 11.24 0.42
CA VAL A 74 2.44 10.36 0.91
C VAL A 74 1.05 10.98 0.73
N VAL A 75 0.91 12.31 0.78
CA VAL A 75 -0.39 12.99 0.63
C VAL A 75 -0.86 12.87 -0.81
N LEU A 76 0.03 13.08 -1.78
CA LEU A 76 -0.25 12.90 -3.21
C LEU A 76 -0.50 11.43 -3.56
N LEU A 77 0.33 10.51 -3.04
CA LEU A 77 0.14 9.07 -3.24
C LEU A 77 -1.21 8.58 -2.70
N LYS A 78 -1.65 9.05 -1.52
CA LYS A 78 -3.00 8.75 -1.00
C LYS A 78 -4.13 9.36 -1.83
N ALA A 79 -3.89 10.50 -2.49
CA ALA A 79 -4.89 11.07 -3.39
C ALA A 79 -5.03 10.23 -4.67
N LEU A 80 -3.91 9.77 -5.24
CA LEU A 80 -3.88 8.85 -6.37
C LEU A 80 -4.49 7.49 -6.03
N GLU A 81 -4.19 6.94 -4.85
CA GLU A 81 -4.75 5.69 -4.35
C GLU A 81 -6.29 5.70 -4.36
N ARG A 82 -6.91 6.78 -3.84
CA ARG A 82 -8.37 6.93 -3.86
C ARG A 82 -8.92 7.02 -5.28
N GLY A 83 -8.25 7.77 -6.14
CA GLY A 83 -8.66 7.94 -7.53
C GLY A 83 -8.57 6.64 -8.33
N TYR A 84 -7.43 5.94 -8.26
CA TYR A 84 -7.26 4.65 -8.94
C TYR A 84 -8.16 3.55 -8.40
N ARG A 85 -8.47 3.56 -7.09
CA ARG A 85 -9.46 2.63 -6.53
C ARG A 85 -10.86 2.90 -7.08
N ARG A 86 -11.28 4.17 -7.15
CA ARG A 86 -12.58 4.57 -7.71
C ARG A 86 -12.68 4.20 -9.19
N ASP A 87 -11.62 4.46 -9.95
CA ASP A 87 -11.56 4.23 -11.40
C ASP A 87 -11.19 2.77 -11.75
N GLU A 88 -11.15 1.88 -10.74
CA GLU A 88 -10.79 0.46 -10.87
C GLU A 88 -9.48 0.20 -11.65
N SER A 89 -8.56 1.15 -11.58
CA SER A 89 -7.26 1.10 -12.26
C SER A 89 -6.27 0.28 -11.43
N TRP A 90 -6.53 -1.04 -11.34
CA TRP A 90 -5.80 -1.96 -10.46
C TRP A 90 -4.29 -1.98 -10.65
N PRO A 91 -3.72 -1.96 -11.88
CA PRO A 91 -2.27 -1.94 -12.06
C PRO A 91 -1.63 -0.66 -11.48
N ALA A 92 -2.26 0.50 -11.70
CA ALA A 92 -1.78 1.77 -11.19
C ALA A 92 -1.95 1.88 -9.66
N LEU A 93 -3.01 1.28 -9.12
CA LEU A 93 -3.21 1.19 -7.67
C LEU A 93 -2.14 0.30 -7.01
N ALA A 94 -1.77 -0.82 -7.63
CA ALA A 94 -0.70 -1.69 -7.15
C ALA A 94 0.66 -0.97 -7.11
N ASP A 95 0.99 -0.20 -8.16
CA ASP A 95 2.19 0.65 -8.19
C ASP A 95 2.15 1.72 -7.09
N THR A 96 0.98 2.33 -6.87
CA THR A 96 0.79 3.36 -5.83
C THR A 96 1.01 2.77 -4.43
N TYR A 97 0.53 1.56 -4.15
CA TYR A 97 0.82 0.90 -2.86
C TYR A 97 2.30 0.56 -2.69
N ALA A 98 3.01 0.19 -3.76
CA ALA A 98 4.46 -0.02 -3.69
C ALA A 98 5.18 1.28 -3.28
N ARG A 99 4.87 2.39 -3.96
CA ARG A 99 5.43 3.70 -3.61
C ARG A 99 5.05 4.16 -2.19
N LEU A 100 3.84 3.86 -1.73
CA LEU A 100 3.42 4.16 -0.36
C LEU A 100 4.21 3.36 0.67
N ALA A 101 4.52 2.09 0.39
CA ALA A 101 5.39 1.27 1.24
C ALA A 101 6.82 1.83 1.29
N ASP A 102 7.36 2.27 0.15
CA ASP A 102 8.71 2.84 0.06
C ASP A 102 8.82 4.22 0.74
N ALA A 103 7.72 5.00 0.78
CA ALA A 103 7.70 6.35 1.33
C ALA A 103 7.54 6.42 2.86
N VAL A 104 7.30 5.29 3.54
CA VAL A 104 7.13 5.24 4.99
C VAL A 104 8.30 4.56 5.68
N ASP A 105 8.72 5.10 6.83
CA ASP A 105 9.81 4.52 7.63
C ASP A 105 9.33 3.43 8.60
N ASP A 106 8.09 3.54 9.06
CA ASP A 106 7.47 2.65 10.03
C ASP A 106 7.27 1.23 9.47
N PRO A 107 7.93 0.19 10.03
CA PRO A 107 7.84 -1.18 9.50
C PRO A 107 6.41 -1.76 9.46
N PRO A 108 5.58 -1.64 10.52
CA PRO A 108 4.19 -2.08 10.48
C PRO A 108 3.39 -1.42 9.36
N LEU A 109 3.53 -0.09 9.17
CA LEU A 109 2.85 0.60 8.08
C LEU A 109 3.36 0.16 6.70
N ARG A 110 4.67 -0.06 6.54
CA ARG A 110 5.25 -0.60 5.30
C ARG A 110 4.71 -1.99 4.98
N ALA A 111 4.63 -2.86 5.99
CA ALA A 111 4.05 -4.20 5.85
C ALA A 111 2.58 -4.13 5.47
N ALA A 112 1.80 -3.22 6.07
CA ALA A 112 0.39 -3.04 5.74
C ALA A 112 0.17 -2.61 4.27
N TRP A 113 0.93 -1.64 3.75
CA TRP A 113 0.85 -1.26 2.33
C TRP A 113 1.26 -2.40 1.40
N THR A 114 2.29 -3.16 1.76
CA THR A 114 2.75 -4.34 1.00
C THR A 114 1.68 -5.44 0.97
N ALA A 115 1.01 -5.70 2.10
CA ALA A 115 -0.09 -6.65 2.18
C ALA A 115 -1.33 -6.20 1.38
N LEU A 116 -1.64 -4.90 1.37
CA LEU A 116 -2.71 -4.36 0.52
C LEU A 116 -2.40 -4.54 -0.97
N ARG A 117 -1.14 -4.33 -1.38
CA ARG A 117 -0.67 -4.63 -2.74
C ARG A 117 -0.80 -6.11 -3.06
N ALA A 118 -0.41 -6.99 -2.13
CA ALA A 118 -0.55 -8.44 -2.28
C ALA A 118 -2.01 -8.84 -2.53
N HIS A 119 -2.92 -8.35 -1.69
CA HIS A 119 -4.35 -8.62 -1.80
C HIS A 119 -4.91 -8.17 -3.15
N LEU A 120 -4.56 -6.95 -3.58
CA LEU A 120 -5.00 -6.45 -4.88
C LEU A 120 -4.45 -7.29 -6.04
N THR A 121 -3.19 -7.71 -5.93
CA THR A 121 -2.51 -8.54 -6.95
C THR A 121 -3.19 -9.91 -7.07
N GLU A 122 -3.57 -10.52 -5.96
CA GLU A 122 -4.33 -11.77 -5.96
C GLU A 122 -5.74 -11.57 -6.52
N ALA A 123 -6.50 -10.64 -5.93
CA ALA A 123 -7.95 -10.55 -6.14
C ALA A 123 -8.35 -9.86 -7.45
N LYS A 124 -7.54 -8.91 -7.95
CA LYS A 124 -7.85 -8.09 -9.13
C LYS A 124 -6.93 -8.34 -10.31
N LEU A 125 -5.66 -8.65 -10.07
CA LEU A 125 -4.70 -8.94 -11.15
C LEU A 125 -4.59 -10.44 -11.45
N GLY A 126 -5.15 -11.31 -10.59
CA GLY A 126 -5.16 -12.76 -10.78
C GLY A 126 -3.80 -13.43 -10.61
N ASP A 127 -2.79 -12.71 -10.10
CA ASP A 127 -1.44 -13.23 -9.92
C ASP A 127 -1.22 -13.67 -8.46
N ALA A 128 -1.78 -14.82 -8.13
CA ALA A 128 -1.65 -15.41 -6.81
C ALA A 128 -0.20 -15.81 -6.47
N ALA A 129 0.65 -16.02 -7.48
CA ALA A 129 2.05 -16.38 -7.30
C ALA A 129 2.87 -15.17 -6.80
N GLN A 130 2.66 -14.00 -7.42
CA GLN A 130 3.24 -12.73 -7.01
C GLN A 130 2.66 -12.24 -5.68
N ALA A 131 1.35 -12.42 -5.46
CA ALA A 131 0.72 -12.06 -4.19
C ALA A 131 1.33 -12.80 -3.01
N ALA A 132 1.62 -14.10 -3.14
CA ALA A 132 2.30 -14.87 -2.10
C ALA A 132 3.67 -14.27 -1.74
N VAL A 133 4.49 -13.90 -2.74
CA VAL A 133 5.79 -13.23 -2.52
C VAL A 133 5.62 -11.90 -1.78
N LEU A 134 4.60 -11.12 -2.14
CA LEU A 134 4.31 -9.84 -1.47
C LEU A 134 3.87 -10.03 -0.02
N TYR A 135 3.04 -11.03 0.27
CA TYR A 135 2.65 -11.36 1.64
C TYR A 135 3.84 -11.85 2.48
N GLU A 136 4.74 -12.66 1.89
CA GLU A 136 5.99 -13.08 2.52
C GLU A 136 6.88 -11.88 2.86
N ASN A 137 7.02 -10.93 1.93
CA ASN A 137 7.77 -9.69 2.16
C ASN A 137 7.15 -8.81 3.27
N ALA A 138 5.81 -8.75 3.33
CA ALA A 138 5.10 -8.04 4.39
C ALA A 138 5.39 -8.68 5.75
N LEU A 139 5.35 -10.02 5.85
CA LEU A 139 5.63 -10.75 7.08
C LEU A 139 7.10 -10.64 7.51
N ALA A 140 8.02 -10.61 6.55
CA ALA A 140 9.44 -10.38 6.83
C ALA A 140 9.71 -8.94 7.32
N THR A 141 8.89 -7.97 6.90
CA THR A 141 8.99 -6.57 7.34
C THR A 141 8.40 -6.38 8.73
N ASP A 142 7.25 -7.00 8.99
CA ASP A 142 6.61 -7.03 10.30
C ASP A 142 6.07 -8.44 10.60
N PRO A 143 6.74 -9.21 11.48
CA PRO A 143 6.26 -10.52 11.89
C PRO A 143 4.87 -10.51 12.50
N HIS A 144 4.43 -9.38 13.08
CA HIS A 144 3.12 -9.24 13.71
C HIS A 144 1.97 -8.97 12.71
N ALA A 145 2.25 -8.92 11.41
CA ALA A 145 1.23 -8.75 10.37
C ALA A 145 0.34 -10.01 10.24
N SER A 146 -0.62 -10.18 11.15
CA SER A 146 -1.47 -11.38 11.26
C SER A 146 -2.25 -11.68 9.98
N ASP A 147 -2.69 -10.64 9.28
CA ASP A 147 -3.41 -10.80 8.01
C ASP A 147 -2.49 -11.38 6.94
N ALA A 148 -1.28 -10.84 6.80
CA ALA A 148 -0.28 -11.35 5.85
C ALA A 148 0.06 -12.81 6.17
N LEU A 149 0.28 -13.13 7.46
CA LEU A 149 0.52 -14.49 7.94
C LEU A 149 -0.60 -15.46 7.53
N ALA A 150 -1.87 -15.08 7.71
CA ALA A 150 -3.01 -15.90 7.32
C ALA A 150 -3.05 -16.14 5.79
N HIS A 151 -2.75 -15.11 4.99
CA HIS A 151 -2.69 -15.23 3.53
C HIS A 151 -1.52 -16.10 3.05
N VAL A 152 -0.32 -15.99 3.64
CA VAL A 152 0.83 -16.86 3.31
C VAL A 152 0.47 -18.32 3.62
N LYS A 153 -0.14 -18.62 4.77
CA LYS A 153 -0.56 -19.99 5.10
C LYS A 153 -1.56 -20.56 4.09
N ARG A 154 -2.60 -19.79 3.75
CA ARG A 154 -3.63 -20.22 2.79
C ARG A 154 -3.05 -20.44 1.39
N LEU A 155 -2.27 -19.47 0.87
CA LEU A 155 -1.66 -19.56 -0.45
C LEU A 155 -0.58 -20.64 -0.51
N GLY A 156 0.19 -20.79 0.57
CA GLY A 156 1.19 -21.84 0.73
C GLY A 156 0.58 -23.24 0.59
N ALA A 157 -0.53 -23.47 1.29
CA ALA A 157 -1.26 -24.73 1.22
C ALA A 157 -1.91 -24.97 -0.15
N SER A 158 -2.56 -23.97 -0.75
CA SER A 158 -3.27 -24.14 -2.03
C SER A 158 -2.34 -24.31 -3.23
N GLN A 159 -1.19 -23.61 -3.22
CA GLN A 159 -0.20 -23.65 -4.30
C GLN A 159 0.91 -24.70 -4.07
N ARG A 160 0.79 -25.53 -3.03
CA ARG A 160 1.81 -26.54 -2.65
C ARG A 160 3.21 -25.95 -2.40
N ARG A 161 3.25 -24.71 -1.92
CA ARG A 161 4.47 -24.01 -1.48
C ARG A 161 4.75 -24.37 -0.02
N TRP A 162 5.07 -25.64 0.21
CA TRP A 162 5.23 -26.23 1.54
C TRP A 162 6.34 -25.59 2.38
N PRO A 163 7.53 -25.25 1.83
CA PRO A 163 8.56 -24.56 2.61
C PRO A 163 8.08 -23.21 3.18
N GLN A 164 7.34 -22.45 2.38
CA GLN A 164 6.78 -21.14 2.77
C GLN A 164 5.68 -21.30 3.83
N LEU A 165 4.82 -22.32 3.69
CA LEU A 165 3.83 -22.67 4.72
C LEU A 165 4.49 -23.02 6.05
N VAL A 166 5.56 -23.82 6.03
CA VAL A 166 6.31 -24.17 7.25
C VAL A 166 6.94 -22.93 7.88
N ALA A 167 7.55 -22.05 7.08
CA ALA A 167 8.13 -20.80 7.59
C ALA A 167 7.08 -19.91 8.27
N ALA A 168 5.90 -19.74 7.64
CA ALA A 168 4.80 -18.98 8.23
C ALA A 168 4.31 -19.59 9.56
N LEU A 169 4.13 -20.91 9.62
CA LEU A 169 3.74 -21.59 10.86
C LEU A 169 4.80 -21.42 11.96
N ARG A 170 6.10 -21.40 11.62
CA ARG A 170 7.17 -21.12 12.60
C ARG A 170 7.07 -19.71 13.16
N THR A 171 6.84 -18.71 12.31
CA THR A 171 6.59 -17.33 12.76
C THR A 171 5.38 -17.27 13.69
N GLU A 172 4.28 -17.96 13.36
CA GLU A 172 3.10 -18.03 14.24
C GLU A 172 3.42 -18.67 15.60
N HIS A 173 4.22 -19.75 15.60
CA HIS A 173 4.65 -20.43 16.82
C HIS A 173 5.49 -19.52 17.72
N GLU A 174 6.40 -18.73 17.15
CA GLU A 174 7.26 -17.79 17.88
C GLU A 174 6.46 -16.65 18.52
N LEU A 175 5.40 -16.20 17.85
CA LEU A 175 4.55 -15.10 18.33
C LEU A 175 3.47 -15.56 19.32
N CYS A 176 3.10 -16.84 19.26
CA CYS A 176 2.08 -17.41 20.12
C CYS A 176 2.58 -17.54 21.57
N ARG A 177 1.79 -17.06 22.54
CA ARG A 177 2.12 -17.17 23.99
C ARG A 177 1.42 -18.34 24.67
N ASP A 178 0.33 -18.83 24.08
CA ASP A 178 -0.46 -19.92 24.63
C ASP A 178 0.22 -21.28 24.38
N LYS A 179 0.40 -22.07 25.43
CA LYS A 179 1.16 -23.32 25.34
C LYS A 179 0.46 -24.37 24.47
N ASP A 180 -0.86 -24.47 24.56
CA ASP A 180 -1.64 -25.46 23.82
C ASP A 180 -1.66 -25.12 22.33
N ALA A 181 -1.85 -23.84 21.99
CA ALA A 181 -1.76 -23.35 20.62
C ALA A 181 -0.35 -23.53 20.04
N ARG A 182 0.72 -23.25 20.81
CA ARG A 182 2.11 -23.48 20.36
C ARG A 182 2.36 -24.94 20.00
N GLN A 183 1.86 -25.88 20.83
CA GLN A 183 1.97 -27.31 20.56
C GLN A 183 1.18 -27.71 19.30
N SER A 184 -0.03 -27.16 19.12
CA SER A 184 -0.83 -27.39 17.93
C SER A 184 -0.12 -26.96 16.65
N ILE A 185 0.59 -25.82 16.69
CA ILE A 185 1.35 -25.31 15.55
C ILE A 185 2.56 -26.22 15.24
N LEU A 186 3.29 -26.72 16.25
CA LEU A 186 4.39 -27.68 16.03
C LEU A 186 3.89 -28.97 15.36
N CYS A 187 2.75 -29.50 15.83
CA CYS A 187 2.09 -30.65 15.19
C CYS A 187 1.70 -30.36 13.73
N ALA A 188 1.24 -29.14 13.42
CA ALA A 188 0.92 -28.75 12.06
C ALA A 188 2.18 -28.68 11.18
N ILE A 189 3.28 -28.14 11.68
CA ILE A 189 4.57 -28.08 10.97
C ILE A 189 5.08 -29.49 10.67
N ALA A 190 5.14 -30.35 11.70
CA ALA A 190 5.61 -31.72 11.57
C ALA A 190 4.80 -32.51 10.54
N ARG A 191 3.47 -32.34 10.52
CA ARG A 191 2.59 -32.97 9.53
C ARG A 191 2.88 -32.50 8.10
N VAL A 192 3.19 -31.22 7.90
CA VAL A 192 3.56 -30.70 6.57
C VAL A 192 4.93 -31.25 6.14
N GLN A 193 5.91 -31.30 7.05
CA GLN A 193 7.23 -31.87 6.77
C GLN A 193 7.16 -33.36 6.41
N GLU A 194 6.44 -34.16 7.21
CA GLU A 194 6.27 -35.59 6.97
C GLU A 194 5.52 -35.87 5.66
N ARG A 195 4.32 -35.29 5.48
CA ARG A 195 3.42 -35.67 4.39
C ARG A 195 3.73 -34.98 3.07
N ALA A 196 4.16 -33.73 3.11
CA ALA A 196 4.30 -32.90 1.92
C ALA A 196 5.75 -32.73 1.47
N LEU A 197 6.71 -32.72 2.42
CA LEU A 197 8.14 -32.66 2.11
C LEU A 197 8.83 -34.03 2.17
N GLY A 198 8.20 -35.05 2.76
CA GLY A 198 8.81 -36.38 2.93
C GLY A 198 9.97 -36.41 3.93
N ASP A 199 10.11 -35.38 4.76
CA ASP A 199 11.20 -35.21 5.72
C ASP A 199 10.75 -35.61 7.14
N ALA A 200 10.65 -36.92 7.35
CA ALA A 200 10.29 -37.49 8.65
C ALA A 200 11.30 -37.15 9.77
N PRO A 201 12.63 -37.13 9.53
CA PRO A 201 13.58 -36.68 10.54
C PRO A 201 13.33 -35.24 11.01
N ALA A 202 13.07 -34.29 10.10
CA ALA A 202 12.76 -32.91 10.49
C ALA A 202 11.41 -32.80 11.23
N ALA A 203 10.44 -33.66 10.90
CA ALA A 203 9.17 -33.73 11.62
C ALA A 203 9.34 -34.18 13.08
N ILE A 204 10.19 -35.18 13.32
CA ILE A 204 10.52 -35.64 14.69
C ILE A 204 11.23 -34.53 15.46
N GLN A 205 12.26 -33.91 14.86
CA GLN A 205 13.01 -32.82 15.51
C GLN A 205 12.12 -31.62 15.87
N THR A 206 11.04 -31.36 15.10
CA THR A 206 10.11 -30.27 15.39
C THR A 206 9.18 -30.57 16.58
N LEU A 207 9.02 -31.84 16.96
CA LEU A 207 8.17 -32.29 18.06
C LEU A 207 8.93 -32.58 19.37
N GLU A 208 10.26 -32.65 19.31
CA GLU A 208 11.16 -32.76 20.46
C GLU A 208 11.30 -31.43 21.22
#